data_AF-A0A2N3AUX5-F1
#
_entry.id   AF-A0A2N3AUX5-F1
#
_cell.length_a   1.000
_cell.length_b   1.000
_cell.length_c   1.000
_cell.angle_alpha   90.00
_cell.angle_beta   90.00
_cell.angle_gamma   90.00
#
_symmetry.space_group_name_H-M   'P 1'
#
loop_
_entity.id
_entity.type
_entity.pdbx_description
1 polymer ?
#
loop_
_entity_poly.entity_id
_entity_poly.type
_entity_poly.pdbx_seq_one_letter_code
_entity_poly.pdbx_strand_id
1 'polypeptide(L)'
;MNNAKLWLVVKPTVGIPLFLSAVAIGSFAVHLAVLSKTNWYEDYLLGKPLGSTATAALNVREGDSAVAKASYAALKNSGSQAVLIT
;
A
#
# COMPACT_ATOMS: atom_id res chain seq x y z
N MET A 1 6.75 -26.31 -11.43
CA MET A 1 5.94 -25.64 -12.48
C MET A 1 5.42 -26.70 -13.45
N ASN A 2 4.25 -27.30 -13.20
CA ASN A 2 3.68 -28.42 -13.96
C ASN A 2 2.43 -28.04 -14.81
N ASN A 3 2.17 -26.74 -14.98
CA ASN A 3 0.94 -26.22 -15.59
C ASN A 3 1.07 -25.79 -17.06
N ALA A 4 2.10 -26.26 -17.77
CA ALA A 4 2.30 -25.90 -19.19
C ALA A 4 1.13 -26.33 -20.10
N LYS A 5 0.33 -27.32 -19.67
CA LYS A 5 -0.87 -27.79 -20.38
C LYS A 5 -2.03 -26.77 -20.41
N LEU A 6 -1.97 -25.67 -19.65
CA LEU A 6 -2.98 -24.60 -19.68
C LEU A 6 -3.22 -24.08 -21.11
N TRP A 7 -2.17 -24.02 -21.94
CA TRP A 7 -2.23 -23.51 -23.31
C TRP A 7 -2.95 -24.45 -24.30
N LEU A 8 -3.30 -25.66 -23.88
CA LEU A 8 -4.16 -26.56 -24.65
C LEU A 8 -5.65 -26.20 -24.51
N VAL A 9 -6.01 -25.47 -23.45
CA VAL A 9 -7.40 -25.06 -23.15
C VAL A 9 -7.60 -23.56 -23.36
N VAL A 10 -6.53 -22.76 -23.24
CA VAL A 10 -6.54 -21.31 -23.48
C VAL A 10 -5.56 -20.99 -24.61
N LYS A 11 -6.00 -20.27 -25.64
CA LYS A 11 -5.10 -19.88 -26.74
C LYS A 11 -4.04 -18.89 -26.25
N PRO A 12 -2.73 -19.13 -26.47
CA PRO A 12 -1.66 -18.29 -25.94
C PRO A 12 -1.67 -16.85 -26.46
N THR A 13 -2.06 -16.65 -27.74
CA THR A 13 -2.12 -15.32 -28.37
C THR A 13 -3.12 -14.37 -27.70
N VAL A 14 -4.13 -14.88 -26.99
CA VAL A 14 -5.11 -14.05 -26.27
C VAL A 14 -4.91 -14.15 -24.76
N GLY A 15 -4.59 -15.34 -24.24
CA GLY A 15 -4.42 -15.56 -22.81
C GLY A 15 -3.18 -14.87 -22.22
N ILE A 16 -2.04 -14.84 -22.95
CA ILE A 16 -0.82 -14.17 -22.45
C ILE A 16 -1.03 -12.64 -22.40
N PRO A 17 -1.49 -11.97 -23.48
CA PRO A 17 -1.73 -10.52 -23.40
C PRO A 17 -2.78 -10.16 -22.35
N LEU A 18 -3.86 -10.93 -22.24
CA LEU A 18 -4.89 -10.68 -21.24
C LEU A 18 -4.34 -10.82 -19.82
N PHE A 19 -3.57 -11.86 -19.53
CA PHE A 19 -2.94 -12.06 -18.23
C PHE A 19 -1.99 -10.91 -17.87
N LEU A 20 -1.09 -10.54 -18.79
CA LEU A 20 -0.15 -9.44 -18.55
C LEU A 20 -0.87 -8.09 -18.40
N SER A 21 -1.96 -7.86 -19.15
CA SER A 21 -2.77 -6.66 -19.00
C SER A 21 -3.47 -6.59 -17.64
N ALA A 22 -4.02 -7.71 -17.15
CA ALA A 22 -4.65 -7.77 -15.85
C ALA A 22 -3.65 -7.48 -14.72
N VAL A 23 -2.43 -8.01 -14.84
CA VAL A 23 -1.34 -7.72 -13.89
C VAL A 23 -0.92 -6.26 -13.95
N ALA A 24 -0.81 -5.67 -15.14
CA ALA A 24 -0.45 -4.25 -15.29
C ALA A 24 -1.52 -3.33 -14.66
N ILE A 25 -2.80 -3.58 -14.95
CA ILE A 25 -3.92 -2.81 -14.39
C ILE A 25 -3.98 -3.01 -12.87
N GLY A 26 -3.83 -4.24 -12.38
CA GLY A 26 -3.83 -4.54 -10.95
C GLY A 26 -2.69 -3.83 -10.21
N SER A 27 -1.47 -3.85 -10.77
CA SER A 27 -0.33 -3.12 -10.21
C SER A 27 -0.61 -1.63 -10.14
N PHE A 28 -1.08 -1.03 -11.23
CA PHE A 28 -1.39 0.40 -11.26
C PHE A 28 -2.49 0.79 -10.26
N ALA A 29 -3.53 -0.05 -10.12
CA ALA A 29 -4.60 0.18 -9.15
C ALA A 29 -4.08 0.21 -7.70
N VAL A 30 -3.17 -0.70 -7.33
CA VAL A 30 -2.54 -0.70 -6.00
C VAL A 30 -1.70 0.56 -5.79
N HIS A 31 -0.95 1.01 -6.80
CA HIS A 31 -0.17 2.24 -6.70
C HIS A 31 -1.07 3.47 -6.49
N LEU A 32 -2.18 3.58 -7.23
CA LEU A 32 -3.16 4.65 -7.04
C LEU A 32 -3.82 4.60 -5.66
N ALA A 33 -4.10 3.39 -5.15
CA ALA A 33 -4.64 3.22 -3.81
C ALA A 33 -3.65 3.67 -2.74
N VAL A 34 -2.37 3.32 -2.87
CA VAL A 34 -1.32 3.80 -1.96
C VAL A 34 -1.22 5.31 -2.02
N LEU A 35 -1.13 5.90 -3.20
CA LEU A 35 -1.08 7.36 -3.38
C LEU A 35 -2.29 8.06 -2.74
N SER A 36 -3.51 7.52 -2.94
CA SER A 36 -4.74 8.18 -2.49
C SER A 36 -5.10 7.93 -1.02
N LYS A 37 -4.49 6.92 -0.38
CA LYS A 37 -4.79 6.51 1.00
C LYS A 37 -3.62 6.72 1.95
N THR A 38 -2.42 6.97 1.44
CA THR A 38 -1.22 7.13 2.27
C THR A 38 -0.44 8.38 1.87
N ASN A 39 -0.07 9.16 2.88
CA ASN A 39 0.62 10.46 2.75
C ASN A 39 2.13 10.32 2.45
N TRP A 40 2.74 9.21 2.84
CA TRP A 40 4.20 9.03 2.72
C TRP A 40 4.67 9.05 1.26
N TYR A 41 3.83 8.57 0.33
CA TYR A 41 4.19 8.51 -1.08
C TYR A 41 4.14 9.90 -1.72
N GLU A 42 3.19 10.75 -1.31
CA GLU A 42 3.15 12.15 -1.72
C GLU A 42 4.32 12.94 -1.13
N ASP A 43 4.63 12.73 0.16
CA ASP A 43 5.78 13.35 0.81
C ASP A 43 7.11 12.97 0.12
N TYR A 44 7.25 11.72 -0.30
CA TYR A 44 8.40 11.23 -1.07
C TYR A 44 8.54 11.97 -2.41
N LEU A 45 7.45 12.09 -3.17
CA LEU A 45 7.47 12.78 -4.47
C LEU A 45 7.76 14.28 -4.35
N LEU A 46 7.35 14.90 -3.24
CA LEU A 46 7.60 16.31 -2.94
C LEU A 46 8.94 16.56 -2.23
N GLY A 47 9.72 15.51 -1.92
CA GLY A 47 11.00 15.62 -1.21
C GLY A 47 10.86 16.11 0.23
N LYS A 48 9.68 15.95 0.84
CA LYS A 48 9.39 16.35 2.23
C LYS A 48 9.74 15.22 3.20
N PRO A 49 10.05 15.54 4.48
CA PRO A 49 10.20 14.50 5.48
C PRO A 49 8.90 13.69 5.60
N LEU A 50 9.04 12.37 5.73
CA LEU A 50 7.94 11.41 5.82
C LEU A 50 6.96 11.80 6.95
N GLY A 51 5.68 12.00 6.61
CA GLY A 51 4.62 12.37 7.54
C GLY A 51 4.32 13.87 7.60
N SER A 52 4.95 14.69 6.75
CA SER A 52 4.71 16.13 6.67
C SER A 52 3.31 16.48 6.15
N THR A 53 2.68 15.61 5.36
CA THR A 53 1.31 15.78 4.85
C THR A 53 0.31 14.84 5.51
N ALA A 54 0.70 14.20 6.62
CA ALA A 54 -0.12 13.21 7.29
C ALA A 54 -1.33 13.83 8.02
N THR A 55 -2.43 14.04 7.31
CA THR A 55 -3.75 14.02 7.95
C THR A 55 -4.05 12.58 8.32
N ALA A 56 -4.07 12.30 9.62
CA ALA A 56 -4.28 10.98 10.19
C ALA A 56 -5.53 10.30 9.60
N ALA A 57 -5.35 9.41 8.62
CA ALA A 57 -6.35 8.43 8.23
C ALA A 57 -6.40 7.34 9.30
N LEU A 58 -6.78 7.71 10.51
CA LEU A 58 -6.99 6.80 11.61
C LEU A 58 -8.46 6.36 11.59
N ASN A 59 -8.79 5.41 10.73
CA ASN A 59 -9.94 4.53 10.97
C ASN A 59 -9.53 3.41 11.94
N VAL A 60 -8.86 3.75 13.05
CA VAL A 60 -8.74 2.83 14.18
C VAL A 60 -10.00 3.06 14.99
N ARG A 61 -10.92 2.10 14.93
CA ARG A 61 -11.94 1.99 15.97
C ARG A 61 -11.18 1.74 17.26
N GLU A 62 -11.38 2.63 18.24
CA GLU A 62 -10.72 2.74 19.55
C GLU A 62 -10.25 1.42 20.22
N GLY A 63 -10.89 0.29 19.92
CA GLY A 63 -10.60 -1.04 20.49
C GLY A 63 -9.55 -1.91 19.78
N ASP A 64 -9.11 -1.61 18.56
CA ASP A 64 -8.15 -2.48 17.83
C ASP A 64 -6.68 -2.09 18.03
N SER A 65 -6.42 -1.15 18.94
CA SER A 65 -5.11 -0.59 19.26
C SER A 65 -4.09 -1.61 19.81
N ALA A 66 -4.55 -2.80 20.21
CA ALA A 66 -3.71 -3.86 20.77
C ALA A 66 -3.18 -4.88 19.72
N VAL A 67 -3.76 -4.93 18.52
CA VAL A 67 -3.39 -5.93 17.50
C VAL A 67 -2.43 -5.41 16.43
N ALA A 68 -2.28 -4.10 16.30
CA ALA A 68 -1.31 -3.50 15.38
C ALA A 68 0.07 -3.39 16.04
N LYS A 69 0.87 -4.45 15.96
CA LYS A 69 2.34 -4.40 16.19
C LYS A 69 3.08 -3.64 15.08
N ALA A 70 2.54 -2.51 14.64
CA ALA A 70 3.24 -1.57 13.79
C ALA A 70 3.55 -0.36 14.67
N SER A 71 4.83 -0.13 14.94
CA SER A 71 5.31 1.11 15.56
C SER A 71 5.02 2.27 14.62
N TYR A 72 3.87 2.91 14.79
CA TYR A 72 3.62 4.23 14.19
C TYR A 72 4.03 5.30 15.20
N ALA A 73 4.79 6.28 14.73
CA ALA A 73 5.10 7.46 15.52
C ALA A 73 3.79 8.24 15.72
N ALA A 74 3.22 8.18 16.92
CA ALA A 74 2.11 9.03 17.29
C ALA A 74 2.64 10.46 17.43
N LEU A 75 2.34 11.31 16.44
CA LEU A 75 2.57 12.75 16.52
C LEU A 75 1.71 13.29 17.68
N LYS A 76 2.33 13.49 18.85
CA LYS A 76 1.72 14.34 19.87
C LYS A 76 1.76 15.78 19.36
N ASN A 77 0.65 16.49 19.54
CA ASN A 77 0.37 17.88 19.17
C ASN A 77 1.31 18.90 19.86
N SER A 78 2.62 18.73 19.68
CA SER A 78 3.70 19.62 20.11
C SER A 78 5.05 19.04 19.62
N GLY A 79 5.16 18.69 18.34
CA GLY A 79 6.44 18.50 17.63
C GLY A 79 7.43 17.44 18.14
N SER A 80 7.10 16.65 19.15
CA SER A 80 8.01 15.64 19.71
C SER A 80 7.46 14.24 19.45
N GLN A 81 8.12 13.51 18.55
CA GLN A 81 7.82 12.13 18.21
C GLN A 81 8.29 11.23 19.38
N ALA A 82 7.35 10.69 20.17
CA ALA A 82 7.69 9.69 21.17
C ALA A 82 7.47 8.30 20.58
N VAL A 83 8.56 7.56 20.38
CA VAL A 83 8.52 6.13 20.01
C VAL A 83 8.25 5.34 21.28
N LEU A 84 7.07 4.75 21.38
CA LEU A 84 6.75 3.76 22.42
C LEU A 84 7.38 2.43 22.02
N ILE A 85 8.46 2.06 22.70
CA ILE A 85 9.05 0.72 22.63
C ILE A 85 8.45 -0.08 23.78
N THR A 86 7.75 -1.17 23.48
CA THR A 86 7.38 -2.22 24.45
C THR A 86 8.12 -3.49 24.10
#